data_AF-A0A8J2JE37-F1
#
_entry.id   AF-A0A8J2JE37-F1
#
_cell.length_a   1.000
_cell.length_b   1.000
_cell.length_c   1.000
_cell.angle_alpha   90.00
_cell.angle_beta   90.00
_cell.angle_gamma   90.00
#
_symmetry.space_group_name_H-M   'P 1'
#
loop_
_entity.id
_entity.type
_entity.pdbx_description
1 polymer ?
#
loop_
_entity_poly.entity_id
_entity_poly.type
_entity_poly.pdbx_seq_one_letter_code
_entity_poly.pdbx_strand_id
1 'polypeptide(L)'
;MLFQRKYCIFSVALSWLKILTMPPRSLSPAPVVPFKLHSLGYLLLSAEKMSAGLTLSYHIVPPLFLIIFTSAAQYLAQAGNPDRKFQTWFILGNCFAWKVVGSLLAWALLWLWIPSKKFPGPTTSFGYTPIYQANGELYYVGSLAMLGCVVYINPTLCVSIYQNMGPILGVLNVLAFSLCTYLLIKAKLDRNPVDPYLRTSVSSPFF
;
A
#
# COMPACT_ATOMS: atom_id res chain seq x y z
N MET A 1 -10.55 8.85 -30.53
CA MET A 1 -10.38 8.93 -29.06
C MET A 1 -9.92 7.63 -28.38
N LEU A 2 -9.58 6.55 -29.11
CA LEU A 2 -9.00 5.33 -28.53
C LEU A 2 -7.47 5.38 -28.35
N PHE A 3 -6.79 6.25 -29.11
CA PHE A 3 -5.32 6.35 -29.11
C PHE A 3 -4.79 7.00 -27.82
N GLN A 4 -5.37 8.13 -27.38
CA GLN A 4 -5.03 8.80 -26.10
C GLN A 4 -5.32 7.96 -24.84
N ARG A 5 -6.13 6.89 -24.95
CA ARG A 5 -6.52 6.02 -23.84
C ARG A 5 -5.42 5.05 -23.39
N LYS A 6 -4.53 4.63 -24.30
CA LYS A 6 -3.45 3.67 -24.00
C LYS A 6 -2.22 4.34 -23.35
N TYR A 7 -1.95 5.60 -23.68
CA TYR A 7 -0.73 6.30 -23.22
C TYR A 7 -0.75 6.68 -21.73
N CYS A 8 -1.93 6.95 -21.14
CA CYS A 8 -2.03 7.29 -19.71
C CYS A 8 -1.65 6.10 -18.80
N ILE A 9 -2.06 4.89 -19.16
CA ILE A 9 -1.76 3.67 -18.38
C ILE A 9 -0.28 3.31 -18.52
N PHE A 10 0.28 3.46 -19.72
CA PHE A 10 1.66 3.07 -20.01
C PHE A 10 2.71 4.00 -19.37
N SER A 11 2.43 5.29 -19.25
CA SER A 11 3.35 6.27 -18.64
C SER A 11 3.49 6.08 -17.13
N VAL A 12 2.41 5.70 -16.44
CA VAL A 12 2.44 5.37 -15.01
C VAL A 12 3.23 4.08 -14.78
N ALA A 13 3.00 3.03 -15.57
CA ALA A 13 3.73 1.77 -15.49
C ALA A 13 5.26 1.94 -15.65
N LEU A 14 5.70 2.88 -16.49
CA LEU A 14 7.13 3.16 -16.69
C LEU A 14 7.79 3.89 -15.50
N SER A 15 7.05 4.75 -14.80
CA SER A 15 7.53 5.37 -13.55
C SER A 15 7.62 4.36 -12.41
N TRP A 16 6.71 3.38 -12.36
CA TRP A 16 6.82 2.24 -11.45
C TRP A 16 8.11 1.45 -11.71
N LEU A 17 8.43 1.12 -12.96
CA LEU A 17 9.62 0.33 -13.30
C LEU A 17 10.94 0.96 -12.81
N LYS A 18 11.00 2.29 -12.65
CA LYS A 18 12.19 3.01 -12.16
C LYS A 18 12.35 3.01 -10.63
N ILE A 19 11.25 2.85 -9.89
CA ILE A 19 11.26 2.67 -8.42
C ILE A 19 11.62 1.22 -8.07
N LEU A 20 11.37 0.28 -8.99
CA LEU A 20 11.66 -1.15 -8.84
C LEU A 20 13.14 -1.51 -8.97
N THR A 21 13.99 -0.61 -9.47
CA THR A 21 15.40 -0.89 -9.77
C THR A 21 16.38 -0.40 -8.70
N MET A 22 15.91 -0.01 -7.50
CA MET A 22 16.83 0.34 -6.41
C MET A 22 17.54 -0.93 -5.88
N PRO A 23 18.89 -0.93 -5.80
CA PRO A 23 19.65 -2.08 -5.34
C PRO A 23 19.44 -2.32 -3.83
N PRO A 24 19.43 -3.59 -3.38
CA PRO A 24 19.28 -3.93 -1.97
C PRO A 24 20.47 -3.43 -1.14
N ARG A 25 20.18 -2.89 0.05
CA ARG A 25 21.20 -2.39 0.99
C ARG A 25 21.70 -3.56 1.86
N SER A 26 23.01 -3.75 1.92
CA SER A 26 23.69 -4.86 2.62
C SER A 26 23.37 -4.89 4.12
N LEU A 27 22.91 -6.03 4.62
CA LEU A 27 22.69 -6.31 6.04
C LEU A 27 23.97 -6.87 6.71
N SER A 28 24.30 -6.37 7.90
CA SER A 28 25.31 -6.94 8.80
C SER A 28 24.67 -8.02 9.68
N PRO A 29 25.35 -9.15 9.98
CA PRO A 29 24.79 -10.22 10.82
C PRO A 29 24.74 -9.84 12.30
N ALA A 30 23.70 -10.30 12.99
CA ALA A 30 23.44 -10.07 14.42
C ALA A 30 23.60 -11.36 15.26
N PRO A 31 23.90 -11.25 16.57
CA PRO A 31 24.17 -12.39 17.45
C PRO A 31 22.89 -13.09 17.96
N VAL A 32 23.01 -14.41 18.19
CA VAL A 32 21.93 -15.32 18.60
C VAL A 32 21.93 -15.52 20.12
N VAL A 33 20.75 -15.46 20.77
CA VAL A 33 20.57 -15.73 22.21
C VAL A 33 19.77 -17.03 22.41
N PRO A 34 20.16 -17.94 23.33
CA PRO A 34 19.49 -19.22 23.51
C PRO A 34 18.24 -19.13 24.40
N PHE A 35 17.17 -19.83 24.00
CA PHE A 35 15.87 -19.87 24.69
C PHE A 35 15.67 -21.24 25.40
N LYS A 36 15.11 -21.24 26.62
CA LYS A 36 15.07 -22.38 27.55
C LYS A 36 13.79 -23.22 27.40
N LEU A 37 13.97 -24.55 27.35
CA LEU A 37 12.97 -25.57 27.00
C LEU A 37 12.40 -26.23 28.28
N HIS A 38 11.24 -25.80 28.81
CA HIS A 38 10.64 -26.49 29.98
C HIS A 38 9.12 -26.33 30.12
N SER A 39 8.34 -26.54 29.06
CA SER A 39 6.87 -26.68 29.19
C SER A 39 6.21 -27.24 27.91
N LEU A 40 6.58 -28.46 27.49
CA LEU A 40 6.23 -29.00 26.16
C LEU A 40 4.91 -29.80 26.07
N GLY A 41 4.37 -30.30 27.19
CA GLY A 41 3.23 -31.24 27.18
C GLY A 41 1.84 -30.61 27.02
N TYR A 42 1.56 -29.51 27.72
CA TYR A 42 0.24 -28.86 27.70
C TYR A 42 0.03 -27.90 26.51
N LEU A 43 1.12 -27.49 25.85
CA LEU A 43 1.06 -26.62 24.67
C LEU A 43 0.61 -27.37 23.41
N LEU A 44 0.91 -28.66 23.28
CA LEU A 44 0.64 -29.42 22.05
C LEU A 44 -0.86 -29.63 21.78
N LEU A 45 -1.66 -29.91 22.82
CA LEU A 45 -3.10 -30.13 22.65
C LEU A 45 -3.89 -28.81 22.40
N SER A 46 -3.40 -27.70 22.97
CA SER A 46 -3.94 -26.35 22.67
C SER A 46 -3.46 -25.84 21.31
N ALA A 47 -2.28 -26.24 20.86
CA ALA A 47 -1.71 -25.83 19.58
C ALA A 47 -2.49 -26.37 18.38
N GLU A 48 -3.03 -27.59 18.42
CA GLU A 48 -3.82 -28.12 17.28
C GLU A 48 -5.14 -27.38 17.08
N LYS A 49 -5.91 -27.12 18.15
CA LYS A 49 -7.17 -26.37 18.03
C LYS A 49 -6.96 -24.89 17.68
N MET A 50 -5.88 -24.27 18.17
CA MET A 50 -5.50 -22.93 17.73
C MET A 50 -4.99 -22.93 16.29
N SER A 51 -4.24 -23.94 15.85
CA SER A 51 -3.67 -24.01 14.49
C SER A 51 -4.74 -23.99 13.39
N ALA A 52 -5.82 -24.77 13.55
CA ALA A 52 -6.92 -24.77 12.59
C ALA A 52 -7.68 -23.43 12.55
N GLY A 53 -7.93 -22.82 13.72
CA GLY A 53 -8.57 -21.51 13.83
C GLY A 53 -7.69 -20.36 13.30
N LEU A 54 -6.38 -20.42 13.53
CA LEU A 54 -5.40 -19.45 13.03
C LEU A 54 -5.29 -19.53 11.52
N THR A 55 -5.21 -20.74 10.97
CA THR A 55 -5.09 -20.97 9.52
C THR A 55 -6.35 -20.48 8.79
N LEU A 56 -7.54 -20.76 9.34
CA LEU A 56 -8.80 -20.24 8.79
C LEU A 56 -8.87 -18.71 8.87
N SER A 57 -8.50 -18.13 10.03
CA SER A 57 -8.49 -16.68 10.20
C SER A 57 -7.49 -15.98 9.28
N TYR A 58 -6.28 -16.50 9.12
CA TYR A 58 -5.26 -15.90 8.26
C TYR A 58 -5.61 -16.06 6.76
N HIS A 59 -6.03 -17.24 6.32
CA HIS A 59 -6.23 -17.44 4.88
C HIS A 59 -7.53 -16.87 4.31
N ILE A 60 -8.60 -16.81 5.11
CA ILE A 60 -9.94 -16.49 4.60
C ILE A 60 -10.36 -15.09 4.99
N VAL A 61 -10.11 -14.66 6.23
CA VAL A 61 -10.60 -13.35 6.72
C VAL A 61 -10.07 -12.21 5.87
N PRO A 62 -8.79 -12.14 5.50
CA PRO A 62 -8.29 -10.95 4.82
C PRO A 62 -8.65 -10.84 3.33
N PRO A 63 -8.64 -11.89 2.48
CA PRO A 63 -9.18 -11.75 1.13
C PRO A 63 -10.68 -11.50 1.15
N LEU A 64 -11.42 -12.11 2.10
CA LEU A 64 -12.84 -11.82 2.30
C LEU A 64 -13.06 -10.36 2.72
N PHE A 65 -12.28 -9.87 3.68
CA PHE A 65 -12.31 -8.48 4.13
C PHE A 65 -12.01 -7.52 2.98
N LEU A 66 -11.02 -7.83 2.14
CA LEU A 66 -10.74 -7.03 0.95
C LEU A 66 -11.92 -6.99 -0.01
N ILE A 67 -12.56 -8.12 -0.32
CA ILE A 67 -13.70 -8.17 -1.25
C ILE A 67 -14.89 -7.38 -0.68
N ILE A 68 -15.22 -7.59 0.59
CA ILE A 68 -16.33 -6.91 1.26
C ILE A 68 -16.05 -5.41 1.37
N PHE A 69 -14.86 -5.01 1.82
CA PHE A 69 -14.54 -3.60 2.01
C PHE A 69 -14.44 -2.86 0.67
N THR A 70 -13.87 -3.50 -0.35
CA THR A 70 -13.78 -2.92 -1.70
C THR A 70 -15.17 -2.73 -2.31
N SER A 71 -16.05 -3.72 -2.20
CA SER A 71 -17.43 -3.61 -2.71
C SER A 71 -18.26 -2.59 -1.94
N ALA A 72 -18.14 -2.56 -0.60
CA ALA A 72 -18.81 -1.59 0.25
C ALA A 72 -18.35 -0.15 -0.05
N ALA A 73 -17.05 0.08 -0.25
CA ALA A 73 -16.51 1.39 -0.62
C ALA A 73 -17.07 1.87 -1.97
N GLN A 74 -17.18 0.98 -2.96
CA GLN A 74 -17.77 1.31 -4.26
C GLN A 74 -19.29 1.56 -4.15
N TYR A 75 -20.00 0.82 -3.30
CA TYR A 75 -21.40 1.05 -3.02
C TYR A 75 -21.65 2.41 -2.34
N LEU A 76 -20.88 2.76 -1.31
CA LEU A 76 -20.98 4.06 -0.65
C LEU A 76 -20.65 5.21 -1.59
N ALA A 77 -19.66 5.04 -2.46
CA ALA A 77 -19.34 6.03 -3.49
C ALA A 77 -20.51 6.27 -4.46
N GLN A 78 -21.28 5.23 -4.78
CA GLN A 78 -22.48 5.34 -5.59
C GLN A 78 -23.64 5.98 -4.79
N ALA A 79 -23.85 5.58 -3.54
CA ALA A 79 -24.88 6.14 -2.67
C ALA A 79 -24.72 7.65 -2.46
N GLY A 80 -23.47 8.14 -2.44
CA GLY A 80 -23.16 9.57 -2.34
C GLY A 80 -23.43 10.39 -3.60
N ASN A 81 -23.75 9.76 -4.75
CA ASN A 81 -24.03 10.45 -6.01
C ASN A 81 -25.16 9.75 -6.80
N PRO A 82 -26.43 9.92 -6.37
CA PRO A 82 -27.57 9.17 -6.90
C PRO A 82 -27.88 9.49 -8.37
N ASP A 83 -27.42 10.63 -8.89
CA ASP A 83 -27.65 11.06 -10.27
C ASP A 83 -26.82 10.27 -11.30
N ARG A 84 -25.83 9.48 -10.85
CA ARG A 84 -24.96 8.71 -11.76
C ARG A 84 -25.40 7.26 -11.90
N LYS A 85 -25.74 6.89 -13.14
CA LYS A 85 -25.96 5.49 -13.54
C LYS A 85 -24.67 4.67 -13.39
N PHE A 86 -24.77 3.51 -12.74
CA PHE A 86 -23.63 2.60 -12.56
C PHE A 86 -23.09 2.17 -13.91
N GLN A 87 -21.84 2.52 -14.21
CA GLN A 87 -21.11 2.00 -15.36
C GLN A 87 -19.93 1.18 -14.83
N THR A 88 -19.83 -0.07 -15.28
CA THR A 88 -18.77 -1.01 -14.89
C THR A 88 -17.37 -0.48 -15.17
N TRP A 89 -17.23 0.40 -16.18
CA TRP A 89 -15.98 1.08 -16.51
C TRP A 89 -15.44 2.01 -15.42
N PHE A 90 -16.27 2.44 -14.46
CA PHE A 90 -15.81 3.26 -13.34
C PHE A 90 -14.90 2.51 -12.36
N ILE A 91 -14.98 1.18 -12.32
CA ILE A 91 -14.13 0.34 -11.47
C ILE A 91 -12.65 0.48 -11.88
N LEU A 92 -12.37 0.69 -13.17
CA LEU A 92 -11.02 0.90 -13.71
C LEU A 92 -10.59 2.38 -13.72
N GLY A 93 -11.53 3.29 -13.45
CA GLY A 93 -11.30 4.73 -13.44
C GLY A 93 -11.36 5.42 -14.80
N ASN A 94 -11.42 6.75 -14.76
CA ASN A 94 -11.43 7.64 -15.93
C ASN A 94 -10.06 8.33 -16.09
N CYS A 95 -9.76 8.89 -17.26
CA CYS A 95 -8.53 9.66 -17.50
C CYS A 95 -8.37 10.81 -16.50
N PHE A 96 -9.45 11.50 -16.14
CA PHE A 96 -9.42 12.52 -15.08
C PHE A 96 -8.96 11.94 -13.73
N ALA A 97 -9.52 10.80 -13.31
CA ALA A 97 -9.17 10.15 -12.06
C ALA A 97 -7.69 9.72 -12.03
N TRP A 98 -7.19 9.12 -13.12
CA TRP A 98 -5.79 8.74 -13.25
C TRP A 98 -4.85 9.94 -13.18
N LYS A 99 -5.23 11.09 -13.75
CA LYS A 99 -4.46 12.33 -13.64
C LYS A 99 -4.41 12.85 -12.21
N VAL A 100 -5.57 12.89 -11.52
CA VAL A 100 -5.65 13.35 -10.12
C VAL A 100 -4.80 12.45 -9.22
N VAL A 101 -5.06 11.13 -9.23
CA VAL A 101 -4.32 10.17 -8.40
C VAL A 101 -2.84 10.15 -8.75
N GLY A 102 -2.50 10.17 -10.05
CA GLY A 102 -1.12 10.23 -10.51
C GLY A 102 -0.40 11.50 -10.05
N SER A 103 -1.06 12.65 -10.06
CA SER A 103 -0.48 13.92 -9.58
C SER A 103 -0.24 13.91 -8.07
N LEU A 104 -1.16 13.35 -7.27
CA LEU A 104 -0.99 13.21 -5.83
C LEU A 104 0.14 12.23 -5.51
N LEU A 105 0.24 11.13 -6.25
CA LEU A 105 1.33 10.16 -6.09
C LEU A 105 2.68 10.78 -6.46
N ALA A 106 2.75 11.51 -7.58
CA ALA A 106 3.95 12.23 -7.99
C ALA A 106 4.37 13.27 -6.95
N TRP A 107 3.42 13.99 -6.37
CA TRP A 107 3.66 14.92 -5.26
C TRP A 107 4.25 14.20 -4.05
N ALA A 108 3.66 13.08 -3.62
CA ALA A 108 4.18 12.28 -2.51
C ALA A 108 5.61 11.76 -2.78
N LEU A 109 5.90 11.30 -4.00
CA LEU A 109 7.22 10.83 -4.41
C LEU A 109 8.26 11.96 -4.45
N LEU A 110 7.87 13.16 -4.86
CA LEU A 110 8.73 14.34 -4.85
C LEU A 110 9.20 14.62 -3.42
N TRP A 111 8.31 14.59 -2.44
CA TRP A 111 8.65 14.79 -1.02
C TRP A 111 9.48 13.68 -0.40
N LEU A 112 9.38 12.45 -0.92
CA LEU A 112 10.28 11.36 -0.55
C LEU A 112 11.71 11.61 -1.05
N TRP A 113 11.87 12.31 -2.17
CA TRP A 113 13.18 12.59 -2.76
C TRP A 113 13.88 13.78 -2.11
N ILE A 114 13.11 14.73 -1.56
CA ILE A 114 13.65 15.89 -0.85
C ILE A 114 14.42 15.41 0.40
N PRO A 115 15.73 15.73 0.52
CA PRO A 115 16.52 15.34 1.68
C PRO A 115 16.03 16.07 2.93
N SER A 116 16.01 15.37 4.05
CA SER A 116 15.60 15.91 5.34
C SER A 116 16.29 15.20 6.49
N LYS A 117 16.10 15.75 7.69
CA LYS A 117 16.64 15.22 8.93
C LYS A 117 16.16 13.78 9.12
N LYS A 118 17.15 12.92 9.36
CA LYS A 118 16.97 11.49 9.58
C LYS A 118 16.90 11.21 11.08
N PHE A 119 15.99 10.33 11.48
CA PHE A 119 15.80 9.89 12.85
C PHE A 119 15.85 8.36 12.93
N PRO A 120 16.65 7.79 13.84
CA PRO A 120 16.63 6.35 14.07
C PRO A 120 15.31 5.95 14.73
N GLY A 121 14.69 4.90 14.21
CA GLY A 121 13.54 4.24 14.82
C GLY A 121 13.93 3.36 16.01
N PRO A 122 12.94 2.67 16.62
CA PRO A 122 13.23 1.67 17.63
C PRO A 122 14.06 0.52 17.03
N THR A 123 15.10 0.11 17.74
CA THR A 123 15.91 -1.05 17.35
C THR A 123 15.08 -2.33 17.47
N THR A 124 15.00 -3.08 16.38
CA THR A 124 14.35 -4.39 16.37
C THR A 124 15.13 -5.40 17.22
N SER A 125 14.52 -6.54 17.57
CA SER A 125 15.20 -7.63 18.28
C SER A 125 16.46 -8.16 17.56
N PHE A 126 16.62 -7.85 16.27
CA PHE A 126 17.78 -8.20 15.44
C PHE A 126 18.92 -7.19 15.48
N GLY A 127 18.79 -6.11 16.24
CA GLY A 127 19.75 -5.00 16.18
C GLY A 127 19.61 -4.12 14.93
N TYR A 128 18.68 -4.42 14.01
CA TYR A 128 18.39 -3.52 12.88
C TYR A 128 17.62 -2.31 13.38
N THR A 129 18.15 -1.12 13.09
CA THR A 129 17.55 0.17 13.47
C THR A 129 17.15 0.90 12.19
N PRO A 130 15.85 0.93 11.82
CA PRO A 130 15.40 1.62 10.62
C PRO A 130 15.65 3.14 10.76
N ILE A 131 16.00 3.79 9.66
CA ILE A 131 16.22 5.25 9.63
C ILE A 131 15.04 5.89 8.91
N TYR A 132 14.29 6.73 9.61
CA TYR A 132 13.13 7.47 9.09
C TYR A 132 13.51 8.92 8.74
N GLN A 133 12.76 9.54 7.82
CA GLN A 133 12.90 10.97 7.49
C GLN A 133 11.71 11.76 8.05
N ALA A 134 11.97 12.87 8.74
CA ALA A 134 10.92 13.69 9.34
C ALA A 134 10.51 14.86 8.42
N ASN A 135 9.74 14.55 7.38
CA ASN A 135 9.19 15.54 6.44
C ASN A 135 7.68 15.75 6.56
N GLY A 136 7.02 15.10 7.53
CA GLY A 136 5.56 15.08 7.61
C GLY A 136 4.93 16.46 7.76
N GLU A 137 5.47 17.32 8.61
CA GLU A 137 4.94 18.66 8.85
C GLU A 137 5.07 19.56 7.61
N LEU A 138 6.27 19.60 7.00
CA LEU A 138 6.51 20.35 5.76
C LEU A 138 5.66 19.84 4.60
N TYR A 139 5.51 18.52 4.49
CA TYR A 139 4.64 17.89 3.50
C TYR A 139 3.17 18.33 3.66
N TYR A 140 2.68 18.37 4.90
CA TYR A 140 1.31 18.80 5.19
C TYR A 140 1.08 20.26 4.82
N VAL A 141 1.93 21.17 5.31
CA VAL A 141 1.84 22.61 5.02
C VAL A 141 1.99 22.88 3.52
N GLY A 142 2.96 22.21 2.87
CA GLY A 142 3.17 22.32 1.43
C GLY A 142 1.98 21.83 0.62
N SER A 143 1.33 20.74 1.04
CA SER A 143 0.13 20.21 0.37
C SER A 143 -1.08 21.15 0.55
N LEU A 144 -1.26 21.75 1.73
CA LEU A 144 -2.30 22.77 1.94
C LEU A 144 -2.06 24.03 1.10
N ALA A 145 -0.83 24.53 1.09
CA ALA A 145 -0.47 25.70 0.28
C ALA A 145 -0.67 25.43 -1.22
N MET A 146 -0.26 24.25 -1.69
CA MET A 146 -0.45 23.86 -3.08
C MET A 146 -1.93 23.67 -3.44
N LEU A 147 -2.72 23.05 -2.56
CA LEU A 147 -4.17 22.98 -2.75
C LEU A 147 -4.79 24.39 -2.83
N GLY A 148 -4.42 25.29 -1.93
CA GLY A 148 -4.88 26.69 -1.94
C GLY A 148 -4.54 27.41 -3.24
N CYS A 149 -3.31 27.27 -3.73
CA CYS A 149 -2.85 27.83 -5.00
C CYS A 149 -3.66 27.28 -6.19
N VAL A 150 -3.88 25.96 -6.24
CA VAL A 150 -4.65 25.31 -7.29
C VAL A 150 -6.11 25.76 -7.29
N VAL A 151 -6.73 25.86 -6.11
CA VAL A 151 -8.12 26.34 -5.96
C VAL A 151 -8.25 27.79 -6.37
N TYR A 152 -7.27 28.63 -6.04
CA TYR A 152 -7.25 30.03 -6.48
C TYR A 152 -7.21 30.17 -8.01
N ILE A 153 -6.42 29.33 -8.69
CA ILE A 153 -6.32 29.33 -10.16
C ILE A 153 -7.56 28.70 -10.81
N ASN A 154 -8.08 27.61 -10.23
CA ASN A 154 -9.22 26.88 -10.77
C ASN A 154 -10.19 26.42 -9.67
N PRO A 155 -11.19 27.26 -9.32
CA PRO A 155 -12.11 26.96 -8.23
C PRO A 155 -13.08 25.81 -8.55
N THR A 156 -13.29 25.52 -9.84
CA THR A 156 -14.18 24.42 -10.28
C THR A 156 -13.56 23.03 -10.11
N LEU A 157 -12.26 22.96 -9.79
CA LEU A 157 -11.55 21.71 -9.64
C LEU A 157 -12.11 20.86 -8.48
N CYS A 158 -12.42 21.48 -7.34
CA CYS A 158 -12.97 20.77 -6.17
C CYS A 158 -14.30 20.09 -6.49
N VAL A 159 -15.19 20.79 -7.19
CA VAL A 159 -16.47 20.25 -7.67
C VAL A 159 -16.23 19.12 -8.66
N SER A 160 -15.28 19.29 -9.57
CA SER A 160 -14.92 18.26 -10.56
C SER A 160 -14.36 16.98 -9.91
N ILE A 161 -13.55 17.12 -8.85
CA ILE A 161 -13.05 15.99 -8.05
C ILE A 161 -14.21 15.28 -7.36
N TYR A 162 -15.10 16.04 -6.70
CA TYR A 162 -16.28 15.48 -6.03
C TYR A 162 -17.18 14.70 -7.00
N GLN A 163 -17.48 15.28 -8.16
CA GLN A 163 -18.29 14.63 -9.19
C GLN A 163 -17.64 13.34 -9.73
N ASN A 164 -16.31 13.25 -9.71
CA ASN A 164 -15.56 12.09 -10.19
C ASN A 164 -14.97 11.23 -9.05
N MET A 165 -15.54 11.31 -7.84
CA MET A 165 -15.06 10.56 -6.67
C MET A 165 -15.08 9.03 -6.89
N GLY A 166 -16.17 8.49 -7.46
CA GLY A 166 -16.28 7.04 -7.74
C GLY A 166 -15.13 6.51 -8.62
N PRO A 167 -14.89 7.10 -9.81
CA PRO A 167 -13.73 6.76 -10.65
C PRO A 167 -12.38 6.92 -9.95
N ILE A 168 -12.20 7.92 -9.08
CA ILE A 168 -10.96 8.11 -8.29
C ILE A 168 -10.75 6.94 -7.32
N LEU A 169 -11.79 6.52 -6.61
CA LEU A 169 -11.74 5.36 -5.72
C LEU A 169 -11.44 4.07 -6.50
N GLY A 170 -11.99 3.90 -7.70
CA GLY A 170 -11.65 2.79 -8.60
C GLY A 170 -10.15 2.72 -8.91
N VAL A 171 -9.54 3.84 -9.31
CA VAL A 171 -8.08 3.91 -9.57
C VAL A 171 -7.27 3.59 -8.31
N LEU A 172 -7.67 4.11 -7.14
CA LEU A 172 -6.96 3.84 -5.88
C LEU A 172 -7.00 2.35 -5.52
N ASN A 173 -8.13 1.67 -5.72
CA ASN A 173 -8.24 0.23 -5.49
C ASN A 173 -7.34 -0.57 -6.44
N VAL A 174 -7.31 -0.21 -7.73
CA VAL A 174 -6.42 -0.83 -8.72
C VAL A 174 -4.95 -0.63 -8.32
N LEU A 175 -4.59 0.59 -7.91
CA LEU A 175 -3.22 0.87 -7.45
C LEU A 175 -2.87 0.10 -6.18
N ALA A 176 -3.74 0.06 -5.18
CA ALA A 176 -3.53 -0.70 -3.95
C ALA A 176 -3.33 -2.19 -4.26
N PHE A 177 -4.19 -2.80 -5.08
CA PHE A 177 -4.07 -4.20 -5.46
C PHE A 177 -2.76 -4.47 -6.21
N SER A 178 -2.38 -3.58 -7.13
CA SER A 178 -1.11 -3.70 -7.87
C SER A 178 0.11 -3.59 -6.97
N LEU A 179 0.11 -2.64 -6.01
CA LEU A 179 1.18 -2.45 -5.04
C LEU A 179 1.29 -3.65 -4.08
N CYS A 180 0.17 -4.13 -3.54
CA CYS A 180 0.16 -5.30 -2.68
C CYS A 180 0.68 -6.54 -3.40
N THR A 181 0.25 -6.77 -4.64
CA THR A 181 0.75 -7.88 -5.47
C THR A 181 2.25 -7.75 -5.71
N TYR A 182 2.72 -6.55 -6.03
CA TYR A 182 4.14 -6.27 -6.23
C TYR A 182 4.96 -6.56 -4.97
N LEU A 183 4.55 -6.04 -3.80
CA LEU A 183 5.23 -6.26 -2.53
C LEU A 183 5.24 -7.74 -2.15
N LEU A 184 4.17 -8.48 -2.44
CA LEU A 184 4.08 -9.91 -2.21
C LEU A 184 5.08 -10.70 -3.07
N ILE A 185 5.20 -10.35 -4.35
CA ILE A 185 6.18 -10.98 -5.25
C ILE A 185 7.60 -10.66 -4.76
N LYS A 186 7.88 -9.41 -4.42
CA LYS A 186 9.19 -8.98 -3.90
C LYS A 186 9.57 -9.72 -2.63
N ALA A 187 8.65 -9.81 -1.67
CA ALA A 187 8.88 -10.51 -0.41
C ALA A 187 9.18 -12.00 -0.60
N LYS A 188 8.55 -12.65 -1.59
CA LYS A 188 8.86 -14.05 -1.93
C LYS A 188 10.22 -14.23 -2.61
N LEU A 189 10.67 -13.24 -3.38
CA LEU A 189 11.95 -13.28 -4.09
C LEU A 189 13.14 -13.02 -3.16
N ASP A 190 13.03 -12.02 -2.27
CA ASP A 190 14.08 -11.63 -1.31
C ASP A 190 14.20 -12.58 -0.10
N ARG A 191 13.73 -13.84 -0.24
CA ARG A 191 13.73 -14.82 0.84
C ARG A 191 15.16 -15.24 1.21
N ASN A 192 15.63 -14.81 2.36
CA ASN A 192 16.87 -15.32 2.95
C ASN A 192 16.58 -16.55 3.83
N PRO A 193 17.15 -17.75 3.51
CA PRO A 193 16.90 -18.97 4.29
C PRO A 193 17.51 -18.95 5.71
N VAL A 194 18.37 -17.98 6.01
CA VAL A 194 19.07 -17.82 7.29
C VAL A 194 18.26 -17.03 8.32
N ASP A 195 17.27 -16.24 7.90
CA ASP A 195 16.48 -15.42 8.83
C ASP A 195 15.41 -16.24 9.57
N PRO A 196 15.50 -16.39 10.92
CA PRO A 196 14.58 -17.23 11.69
C PRO A 196 13.12 -16.75 11.66
N TYR A 197 12.89 -15.49 11.30
CA TYR A 197 11.58 -14.83 11.33
C TYR A 197 10.89 -14.80 9.96
N LEU A 198 11.66 -14.81 8.86
CA LEU A 198 11.12 -15.08 7.52
C LEU A 198 10.70 -16.55 7.36
N ARG A 199 11.25 -17.46 8.18
CA ARG A 199 10.82 -18.87 8.24
C ARG A 199 9.45 -19.03 8.92
N THR A 200 9.18 -18.26 9.97
CA THR A 200 7.90 -18.29 10.72
C THR A 200 6.81 -17.42 10.08
N SER A 201 7.17 -16.39 9.32
CA SER A 201 6.22 -15.60 8.52
C SER A 201 5.78 -16.30 7.22
N VAL A 202 6.29 -17.50 6.91
CA VAL A 202 5.89 -18.30 5.74
C VAL A 202 4.98 -19.47 6.15
N SER A 203 5.01 -19.89 7.42
CA SER A 203 3.90 -20.68 7.99
C SER A 203 2.65 -19.83 8.27
N SER A 204 2.78 -18.50 8.25
CA SER A 204 1.66 -17.57 8.15
C SER A 204 1.66 -16.96 6.74
N PRO A 205 1.08 -17.66 5.76
CA PRO A 205 0.96 -17.13 4.41
C PRO A 205 0.28 -15.78 4.50
N PHE A 206 0.94 -14.76 3.95
CA PHE A 206 0.50 -13.37 3.98
C PHE A 206 -0.87 -13.25 3.31
N PHE A 207 -1.90 -13.41 4.12
CA PHE A 207 -2.80 -12.35 4.51
C PHE A 207 -3.18 -12.56 5.97
#